data_AF-A0A3B0XQA3-F1
#
_entry.id   AF-A0A3B0XQA3-F1
#
_cell.length_a   1.000
_cell.length_b   1.000
_cell.length_c   1.000
_cell.angle_alpha   90.00
_cell.angle_beta   90.00
_cell.angle_gamma   90.00
#
_symmetry.space_group_name_H-M   'P 1'
#
loop_
_entity.id
_entity.type
_entity.pdbx_description
1 polymer ?
#
loop_
_entity_poly.entity_id
_entity_poly.type
_entity_poly.pdbx_seq_one_letter_code
_entity_poly.pdbx_strand_id
1 'polypeptide(L)'
;MKKIVLSVLLVAISFAAQAGIKDKKAKKAATESMNAALTKVKTACGNAKLEGKIDWANWDTYKYEKLSGNKAKNEVIQAAGVLLEGVLGEVAELCKDADYKEELAKITTIAISGKADQTSSYVEFKLDGNTLGMALNADGYGSWKNKDLLKKVWE
;
A
#
# COMPACT_ATOMS: atom_id res chain seq x y z
N MET A 1 -65.69 -1.44 0.24
CA MET A 1 -64.76 -2.39 -0.43
C MET A 1 -63.88 -1.62 -1.42
N LYS A 2 -62.59 -1.98 -1.51
CA LYS A 2 -61.64 -1.68 -2.62
C LYS A 2 -61.14 -0.22 -2.71
N LYS A 3 -59.85 0.12 -2.80
CA LYS A 3 -58.56 -0.62 -2.88
C LYS A 3 -57.47 0.25 -2.26
N ILE A 4 -56.62 -0.38 -1.45
CA ILE A 4 -55.28 0.09 -1.11
C ILE A 4 -54.45 -0.01 -2.40
N VAL A 5 -53.83 1.08 -2.84
CA VAL A 5 -52.70 1.04 -3.78
C VAL A 5 -51.58 1.82 -3.14
N LEU A 6 -50.85 1.12 -2.27
CA LEU A 6 -49.55 1.52 -1.78
C LEU A 6 -48.55 1.23 -2.90
N SER A 7 -48.30 2.21 -3.76
CA SER A 7 -47.29 2.10 -4.82
C SER A 7 -45.91 1.97 -4.19
N VAL A 8 -45.26 0.85 -4.49
CA VAL A 8 -43.94 0.42 -4.04
C VAL A 8 -42.90 1.51 -4.30
N LEU A 9 -42.31 2.02 -3.21
CA LEU A 9 -41.17 2.93 -3.23
C LEU A 9 -39.88 2.14 -3.53
N LEU A 10 -39.13 2.62 -4.52
CA LEU A 10 -37.75 2.33 -4.92
C LEU A 10 -36.95 1.29 -4.12
N VAL A 11 -36.56 0.20 -4.80
CA VAL A 11 -35.34 -0.57 -4.44
C VAL A 11 -34.27 -0.28 -5.50
N ALA A 12 -33.53 0.80 -5.29
CA ALA A 12 -32.32 1.12 -6.05
C ALA A 12 -31.22 1.60 -5.09
N ILE A 13 -30.91 0.80 -4.06
CA ILE A 13 -29.87 1.14 -3.08
C ILE A 13 -29.01 -0.09 -2.74
N SER A 14 -28.34 -0.69 -3.73
CA SER A 14 -27.48 -1.85 -3.43
C SER A 14 -26.09 -1.84 -4.08
N PHE A 15 -25.80 -0.96 -5.04
CA PHE A 15 -24.51 -0.99 -5.73
C PHE A 15 -23.36 -0.34 -4.93
N ALA A 16 -23.66 0.67 -4.10
CA ALA A 16 -22.64 1.33 -3.28
C ALA A 16 -22.10 0.44 -2.15
N ALA A 17 -22.95 -0.42 -1.57
CA ALA A 17 -22.55 -1.32 -0.48
C ALA A 17 -21.56 -2.41 -0.95
N GLN A 18 -21.69 -2.87 -2.19
CA GLN A 18 -20.87 -3.96 -2.73
C GLN A 18 -19.45 -3.50 -3.12
N ALA A 19 -19.29 -2.26 -3.60
CA ALA A 19 -17.97 -1.65 -3.82
C ALA A 19 -17.21 -1.49 -2.49
N GLY A 20 -17.88 -1.02 -1.43
CA GLY A 20 -17.26 -0.84 -0.10
C GLY A 20 -16.72 -2.14 0.52
N ILE A 21 -17.39 -3.28 0.32
CA ILE A 21 -16.90 -4.58 0.83
C ILE A 21 -15.65 -5.05 0.07
N LYS A 22 -15.61 -4.89 -1.25
CA LYS A 22 -14.44 -5.27 -2.07
C LYS A 22 -13.20 -4.47 -1.67
N ASP A 23 -13.36 -3.15 -1.49
CA ASP A 23 -12.29 -2.27 -1.03
C ASP A 23 -11.78 -2.68 0.35
N LYS A 24 -12.69 -2.95 1.30
CA LYS A 24 -12.31 -3.39 2.65
C LYS A 24 -11.54 -4.70 2.64
N LYS A 25 -11.96 -5.67 1.80
CA LYS A 25 -11.24 -6.94 1.63
C LYS A 25 -9.86 -6.73 1.02
N ALA A 26 -9.74 -5.85 0.02
CA ALA A 26 -8.46 -5.51 -0.59
C ALA A 26 -7.51 -4.84 0.40
N LYS A 27 -7.98 -3.85 1.17
CA LYS A 27 -7.21 -3.18 2.24
C LYS A 27 -6.72 -4.19 3.29
N LYS A 28 -7.57 -5.14 3.68
CA LYS A 28 -7.21 -6.23 4.60
C LYS A 28 -6.11 -7.12 4.02
N ALA A 29 -6.29 -7.62 2.79
CA ALA A 29 -5.30 -8.47 2.14
C ALA A 29 -3.93 -7.77 1.99
N ALA A 30 -3.92 -6.50 1.57
CA ALA A 30 -2.69 -5.72 1.46
C ALA A 30 -2.00 -5.52 2.83
N THR A 31 -2.77 -5.33 3.90
CA THR A 31 -2.23 -5.24 5.27
C THR A 31 -1.62 -6.57 5.73
N GLU A 32 -2.25 -7.70 5.39
CA GLU A 32 -1.72 -9.03 5.70
C GLU A 32 -0.41 -9.31 4.95
N SER A 33 -0.34 -8.98 3.65
CA SER A 33 0.90 -9.06 2.85
C SER A 33 2.01 -8.19 3.44
N MET A 34 1.70 -6.94 3.82
CA MET A 34 2.65 -6.05 4.48
C MET A 34 3.18 -6.67 5.76
N ASN A 35 2.31 -7.16 6.65
CA ASN A 35 2.73 -7.74 7.94
C ASN A 35 3.62 -8.99 7.75
N ALA A 36 3.31 -9.82 6.76
CA ALA A 36 4.13 -10.98 6.42
C ALA A 36 5.52 -10.55 5.92
N ALA A 37 5.59 -9.56 5.02
CA ALA A 37 6.86 -9.05 4.52
C ALA A 37 7.66 -8.29 5.60
N LEU A 38 6.99 -7.52 6.46
CA LEU A 38 7.60 -6.82 7.59
C LEU A 38 8.24 -7.80 8.57
N THR A 39 7.64 -8.97 8.78
CA THR A 39 8.24 -10.04 9.61
C THR A 39 9.58 -10.53 9.02
N LYS A 40 9.70 -10.59 7.69
CA LYS A 40 10.97 -10.91 7.01
C LYS A 40 12.00 -9.81 7.27
N VAL A 41 11.60 -8.53 7.17
CA VAL A 41 12.46 -7.38 7.47
C VAL A 41 12.95 -7.41 8.92
N LYS A 42 12.05 -7.57 9.90
CA LYS A 42 12.40 -7.67 11.33
C LYS A 42 13.49 -8.69 11.58
N THR A 43 13.33 -9.87 10.97
CA THR A 43 14.29 -10.98 11.09
C THR A 43 15.63 -10.62 10.45
N ALA A 44 15.63 -10.16 9.21
CA ALA A 44 16.85 -9.85 8.46
C ALA A 44 17.67 -8.71 9.10
N CYS A 45 16.99 -7.67 9.57
CA CYS A 45 17.60 -6.47 10.14
C CYS A 45 17.89 -6.59 11.64
N GLY A 46 17.47 -7.67 12.30
CA GLY A 46 17.61 -7.81 13.76
C GLY A 46 16.77 -6.79 14.55
N ASN A 47 15.68 -6.28 13.95
CA ASN A 47 14.90 -5.17 14.47
C ASN A 47 13.49 -5.63 14.87
N ALA A 48 13.36 -6.19 16.07
CA ALA A 48 12.08 -6.71 16.57
C ALA A 48 11.00 -5.61 16.78
N LYS A 49 11.44 -4.37 17.03
CA LYS A 49 10.58 -3.22 17.38
C LYS A 49 10.01 -2.50 16.15
N LEU A 50 10.43 -2.85 14.94
CA LEU A 50 9.92 -2.26 13.72
C LEU A 50 8.39 -2.38 13.62
N GLU A 51 7.71 -1.29 13.31
CA GLU A 51 6.26 -1.27 13.05
C GLU A 51 5.97 -0.87 11.61
N GLY A 52 4.86 -1.36 11.05
CA GLY A 52 4.36 -0.96 9.74
C GLY A 52 2.98 -0.33 9.87
N LYS A 53 2.75 0.79 9.18
CA LYS A 53 1.46 1.50 9.20
C LYS A 53 1.08 1.90 7.78
N ILE A 54 -0.15 1.63 7.37
CA ILE A 54 -0.69 2.05 6.06
C ILE A 54 -1.74 3.14 6.27
N ASP A 55 -1.51 4.32 5.68
CA ASP A 55 -2.46 5.43 5.68
C ASP A 55 -3.31 5.46 4.40
N TRP A 56 -4.45 4.78 4.45
CA TRP A 56 -5.35 4.63 3.31
C TRP A 56 -5.95 5.94 2.76
N ALA A 57 -5.80 7.07 3.45
CA ALA A 57 -6.45 8.33 3.08
C ALA A 57 -6.04 8.83 1.69
N ASN A 58 -4.75 8.78 1.35
CA ASN A 58 -4.27 9.27 0.04
C ASN A 58 -4.84 8.46 -1.13
N TRP A 59 -5.03 7.15 -0.97
CA TRP A 59 -5.62 6.31 -2.02
C TRP A 59 -7.08 6.67 -2.29
N ASP A 60 -7.83 7.06 -1.26
CA ASP A 60 -9.23 7.45 -1.45
C ASP A 60 -9.38 8.72 -2.33
N THR A 61 -8.29 9.46 -2.58
CA THR A 61 -8.24 10.64 -3.47
C THR A 61 -7.77 10.32 -4.91
N TYR A 62 -7.45 9.06 -5.22
CA TYR A 62 -6.95 8.68 -6.54
C TYR A 62 -8.01 8.83 -7.62
N LYS A 63 -7.53 9.17 -8.82
CA LYS A 63 -8.36 9.21 -10.03
C LYS A 63 -8.22 7.88 -10.75
N TYR A 64 -8.85 6.84 -10.19
CA TYR A 64 -8.71 5.45 -10.63
C TYR A 64 -9.03 5.26 -12.12
N GLU A 65 -9.95 6.04 -12.64
CA GLU A 65 -10.33 6.06 -14.06
C GLU A 65 -9.21 6.56 -15.00
N LYS A 66 -8.22 7.26 -14.44
CA LYS A 66 -7.05 7.78 -15.17
C LYS A 66 -5.82 6.89 -15.03
N LEU A 67 -5.89 5.85 -14.19
CA LEU A 67 -4.83 4.87 -14.07
C LEU A 67 -4.82 3.94 -15.28
N SER A 68 -3.65 3.37 -15.57
CA SER A 68 -3.45 2.45 -16.68
C SER A 68 -4.42 1.27 -16.59
N GLY A 69 -5.13 1.01 -17.69
CA GLY A 69 -6.10 -0.07 -17.78
C GLY A 69 -7.45 0.20 -17.09
N ASN A 70 -7.74 1.45 -16.68
CA ASN A 70 -9.03 1.85 -16.10
C ASN A 70 -9.46 0.93 -14.92
N LYS A 71 -8.49 0.61 -14.06
CA LYS A 71 -8.65 -0.39 -13.00
C LYS A 71 -9.57 0.12 -11.89
N ALA A 72 -10.34 -0.81 -11.32
CA ALA A 72 -11.17 -0.50 -10.17
C ALA A 72 -10.31 -0.30 -8.91
N LYS A 73 -10.79 0.52 -7.97
CA LYS A 73 -10.10 0.84 -6.71
C LYS A 73 -9.60 -0.38 -5.94
N ASN A 74 -10.43 -1.41 -5.79
CA ASN A 74 -10.06 -2.64 -5.10
C ASN A 74 -8.90 -3.38 -5.79
N GLU A 75 -8.83 -3.36 -7.12
CA GLU A 75 -7.74 -4.00 -7.89
C GLU A 75 -6.44 -3.24 -7.69
N VAL A 76 -6.52 -1.92 -7.66
CA VAL A 76 -5.39 -1.03 -7.41
C VAL A 76 -4.84 -1.21 -5.99
N ILE A 77 -5.71 -1.31 -4.98
CA ILE A 77 -5.31 -1.61 -3.60
C ILE A 77 -4.67 -3.01 -3.49
N GLN A 78 -5.20 -4.01 -4.22
CA GLN A 78 -4.62 -5.35 -4.24
C GLN A 78 -3.22 -5.35 -4.88
N ALA A 79 -3.04 -4.62 -5.99
CA ALA A 79 -1.72 -4.46 -6.62
C ALA A 79 -0.71 -3.77 -5.69
N ALA A 80 -1.16 -2.78 -4.89
CA ALA A 80 -0.32 -2.15 -3.88
C ALA A 80 0.19 -3.16 -2.84
N GLY A 81 -0.63 -4.14 -2.44
CA GLY A 81 -0.20 -5.22 -1.55
C GLY A 81 0.93 -6.07 -2.12
N VAL A 82 0.88 -6.40 -3.42
CA VAL A 82 1.94 -7.15 -4.11
C VAL A 82 3.22 -6.31 -4.21
N LEU A 83 3.10 -5.04 -4.56
CA LEU A 83 4.24 -4.12 -4.61
C LEU A 83 4.89 -3.96 -3.23
N LEU A 84 4.10 -3.85 -2.16
CA LEU A 84 4.60 -3.79 -0.79
C LEU A 84 5.42 -5.01 -0.40
N GLU A 85 4.94 -6.21 -0.75
CA GLU A 85 5.70 -7.43 -0.50
C GLU A 85 7.07 -7.40 -1.19
N GLY A 86 7.11 -6.98 -2.46
CA GLY A 86 8.36 -6.84 -3.22
C GLY A 86 9.33 -5.83 -2.60
N VAL A 87 8.84 -4.62 -2.31
CA VAL A 87 9.65 -3.53 -1.73
C VAL A 87 10.20 -3.91 -0.36
N LEU A 88 9.36 -4.47 0.52
CA LEU A 88 9.80 -4.92 1.84
C LEU A 88 10.75 -6.13 1.74
N GLY A 89 10.61 -6.97 0.71
CA GLY A 89 11.59 -8.00 0.38
C GLY A 89 12.96 -7.43 0.05
N GLU A 90 13.03 -6.32 -0.70
CA GLU A 90 14.28 -5.64 -0.99
C GLU A 90 14.88 -4.94 0.24
N VAL A 91 14.05 -4.37 1.13
CA VAL A 91 14.51 -3.86 2.43
C VAL A 91 15.19 -4.99 3.22
N ALA A 92 14.56 -6.16 3.30
CA ALA A 92 15.15 -7.32 3.97
C ALA A 92 16.46 -7.78 3.31
N GLU A 93 16.55 -7.70 1.97
CA GLU A 93 17.78 -8.00 1.23
C GLU A 93 18.90 -7.01 1.54
N LEU A 94 18.59 -5.71 1.63
CA LEU A 94 19.58 -4.68 2.01
C LEU A 94 20.13 -4.90 3.42
N CYS A 95 19.34 -5.47 4.34
CA CYS A 95 19.83 -5.82 5.67
C CYS A 95 20.88 -6.95 5.70
N LYS A 96 21.21 -7.57 4.56
CA LYS A 96 22.38 -8.46 4.45
C LYS A 96 23.69 -7.70 4.24
N ASP A 97 23.60 -6.47 3.75
CA ASP A 97 24.74 -5.56 3.59
C ASP A 97 24.97 -4.83 4.92
N ALA A 98 26.21 -4.86 5.44
CA ALA A 98 26.52 -4.35 6.76
C ALA A 98 26.27 -2.84 6.88
N ASP A 99 26.59 -2.08 5.82
CA ASP A 99 26.48 -0.62 5.81
C ASP A 99 25.01 -0.18 5.91
N TYR A 100 24.12 -0.89 5.21
CA TYR A 100 22.68 -0.61 5.26
C TYR A 100 22.00 -1.22 6.48
N LYS A 101 22.49 -2.35 6.98
CA LYS A 101 21.88 -3.05 8.13
C LYS A 101 21.88 -2.17 9.37
N GLU A 102 22.98 -1.46 9.65
CA GLU A 102 23.06 -0.57 10.81
C GLU A 102 22.00 0.54 10.73
N GLU A 103 21.88 1.18 9.58
CA GLU A 103 20.90 2.25 9.38
C GLU A 103 19.45 1.74 9.40
N LEU A 104 19.19 0.61 8.76
CA LEU A 104 17.86 -0.03 8.75
C LEU A 104 17.45 -0.54 10.13
N ALA A 105 18.40 -0.89 11.00
CA ALA A 105 18.11 -1.26 12.39
C ALA A 105 17.67 -0.07 13.25
N LYS A 106 18.00 1.18 12.86
CA LYS A 106 17.55 2.41 13.55
C LYS A 106 16.08 2.75 13.24
N ILE A 107 15.55 2.28 12.12
CA ILE A 107 14.17 2.52 11.70
C ILE A 107 13.20 1.85 12.67
N THR A 108 12.33 2.61 13.32
CA THR A 108 11.30 2.05 14.21
C THR A 108 9.95 1.94 13.51
N THR A 109 9.75 2.66 12.40
CA THR A 109 8.47 2.69 11.70
C THR A 109 8.66 2.74 10.19
N ILE A 110 7.91 1.90 9.48
CA ILE A 110 7.68 2.02 8.04
C ILE A 110 6.27 2.58 7.85
N ALA A 111 6.19 3.81 7.33
CA ALA A 111 4.95 4.54 7.09
C ALA A 111 4.61 4.51 5.60
N ILE A 112 3.48 3.91 5.26
CA ILE A 112 3.11 3.57 3.88
C ILE A 112 1.89 4.41 3.49
N SER A 113 1.95 5.10 2.35
CA SER A 113 0.86 5.94 1.84
C SER A 113 0.70 5.83 0.33
N GLY A 114 -0.43 6.33 -0.18
CA GLY A 114 -0.63 6.53 -1.61
C GLY A 114 0.22 7.70 -2.08
N LYS A 115 0.96 7.51 -3.16
CA LYS A 115 1.71 8.58 -3.84
C LYS A 115 0.75 9.59 -4.48
N ALA A 116 0.92 10.87 -4.14
CA ALA A 116 0.09 11.96 -4.67
C ALA A 116 0.23 12.10 -6.20
N ASP A 117 1.48 12.04 -6.70
CA ASP A 117 1.76 11.99 -8.12
C ASP A 117 1.56 10.58 -8.68
N GLN A 118 0.47 10.40 -9.43
CA GLN A 118 0.09 9.15 -10.09
C GLN A 118 0.75 8.94 -11.46
N THR A 119 1.62 9.84 -11.92
CA THR A 119 2.29 9.72 -13.25
C THR A 119 3.54 8.84 -13.23
N SER A 120 4.26 8.79 -12.10
CA SER A 120 5.41 7.91 -11.92
C SER A 120 5.01 6.57 -11.32
N SER A 121 5.52 5.48 -11.91
CA SER A 121 5.31 4.09 -11.47
C SER A 121 6.28 3.65 -10.37
N TYR A 122 7.20 4.51 -9.95
CA TYR A 122 8.21 4.16 -8.94
C TYR A 122 7.74 4.49 -7.53
N VAL A 123 8.21 3.69 -6.58
CA VAL A 123 8.00 3.95 -5.16
C VAL A 123 8.87 5.13 -4.75
N GLU A 124 8.26 6.08 -4.04
CA GLU A 124 8.99 7.18 -3.44
C GLU A 124 9.36 6.81 -2.01
N PHE A 125 10.63 7.00 -1.66
CA PHE A 125 11.15 6.74 -0.32
C PHE A 125 11.58 8.05 0.32
N LYS A 126 11.35 8.17 1.62
CA LYS A 126 11.80 9.30 2.42
C LYS A 126 12.18 8.83 3.82
N LEU A 127 13.26 9.38 4.38
CA LEU A 127 13.62 9.18 5.77
C LEU A 127 13.25 10.43 6.59
N ASP A 128 12.56 10.23 7.70
CA ASP A 128 12.25 11.26 8.68
C ASP A 128 12.53 10.72 10.10
N GLY A 129 13.72 11.04 10.60
CA GLY A 129 14.26 10.42 11.82
C GLY A 129 14.29 8.90 11.69
N ASN A 130 13.56 8.20 12.56
CA ASN A 130 13.46 6.74 12.58
C ASN A 130 12.27 6.20 11.77
N THR A 131 11.68 7.02 10.89
CA THR A 131 10.55 6.64 10.04
C THR A 131 10.97 6.57 8.59
N LEU A 132 10.87 5.37 8.00
CA LEU A 132 10.99 5.18 6.55
C LEU A 132 9.61 5.33 5.92
N GLY A 133 9.39 6.45 5.25
CA GLY A 133 8.21 6.71 4.43
C GLY A 133 8.29 6.00 3.08
N MET A 134 7.20 5.37 2.67
CA MET A 134 7.02 4.74 1.35
C MET A 134 5.73 5.27 0.74
N ALA A 135 5.81 5.97 -0.38
CA ALA A 135 4.63 6.40 -1.14
C ALA A 135 4.52 5.56 -2.42
N LEU A 136 3.43 4.80 -2.52
CA LEU A 136 3.24 3.83 -3.59
C LEU A 136 2.26 4.35 -4.62
N ASN A 137 2.69 4.34 -5.88
CA ASN A 137 1.75 4.30 -6.99
C ASN A 137 1.42 2.84 -7.30
N ALA A 138 0.14 2.49 -7.25
CA ALA A 138 -0.33 1.14 -7.48
C ALA A 138 -0.34 0.73 -8.96
N ASP A 139 -0.14 1.68 -9.88
CA ASP A 139 0.26 1.39 -11.27
C ASP A 139 1.73 0.94 -11.39
N GLY A 140 2.47 1.03 -10.28
CA GLY A 140 3.87 0.67 -10.14
C GLY A 140 4.17 -0.80 -9.88
N TYR A 141 3.23 -1.73 -10.12
CA TYR A 141 3.45 -3.16 -9.82
C TYR A 141 4.70 -3.74 -10.52
N GLY A 142 5.13 -3.14 -11.63
CA GLY A 142 6.36 -3.46 -12.35
C GLY A 142 7.58 -2.59 -12.01
N SER A 143 7.57 -1.87 -10.88
CA SER A 143 8.71 -1.06 -10.46
C SER A 143 9.92 -1.96 -10.20
N TRP A 144 10.96 -1.81 -11.02
CA TRP A 144 12.19 -2.60 -10.97
C TRP A 144 13.37 -1.85 -10.34
N LYS A 145 13.18 -0.57 -10.00
CA LYS A 145 14.23 0.32 -9.43
C LYS A 145 14.14 0.47 -7.92
N ASN A 146 13.25 -0.24 -7.25
CA ASN A 146 12.92 -0.01 -5.85
C ASN A 146 14.17 -0.14 -4.96
N LYS A 147 15.03 -1.15 -5.18
CA LYS A 147 16.29 -1.33 -4.44
C LYS A 147 17.24 -0.14 -4.60
N ASP A 148 17.43 0.36 -5.81
CA ASP A 148 18.31 1.51 -6.07
C ASP A 148 17.75 2.80 -5.47
N LEU A 149 16.43 3.01 -5.59
CA LEU A 149 15.75 4.17 -4.99
C LEU A 149 15.79 4.13 -3.47
N LEU A 150 15.69 2.94 -2.88
CA LEU A 150 15.80 2.74 -1.44
C LEU A 150 17.22 3.06 -0.95
N LYS A 151 18.27 2.62 -1.66
CA LYS A 151 19.66 2.96 -1.29
C LYS A 151 19.93 4.46 -1.25
N LYS A 152 19.39 5.20 -2.24
CA LYS A 152 19.52 6.66 -2.34
C LYS A 152 18.95 7.45 -1.16
N VAL A 153 18.19 6.81 -0.27
CA VAL A 153 17.71 7.45 0.96
C VAL A 153 18.86 7.78 1.91
N TRP A 154 19.98 7.07 1.79
CA TRP A 154 21.18 7.22 2.63
C TRP A 154 22.39 7.82 1.89
N GLU A 155 22.20 8.30 0.65
CA GLU A 155 23.21 9.02 -0.14
C GLU A 155 22.98 10.54 -0.08
#